data_AF-A0A258EZI8-F1
#
_entry.id   AF-A0A258EZI8-F1
#
_cell.length_a   1.000
_cell.length_b   1.000
_cell.length_c   1.000
_cell.angle_alpha   90.00
_cell.angle_beta   90.00
_cell.angle_gamma   90.00
#
_symmetry.space_group_name_H-M   'P 1'
#
loop_
_entity.id
_entity.type
_entity.pdbx_description
1 polymer ?
#
loop_
_entity_poly.entity_id
_entity_poly.type
_entity_poly.pdbx_seq_one_letter_code
_entity_poly.pdbx_strand_id
1 'polypeptide(L)'
;MSQANDHPGQGEGTRRDFLYFATAGAGVVATGAAVWPLVNQMNPSADTRALSSIEVDVSSVEPGTQLTVKYLGKPVFVRRRTPEEIEGARATALEELPDQMSENPNKPGTDAADTNRTLDESGEWLVMIGVCTHLGCVPIGDGAGEFGGWFCPCHGSHYDQAGRIRKGPA
;
A
#
# COMPACT_ATOMS: atom_id res chain seq x y z
N MET A 1 -12.10 -73.56 39.00
CA MET A 1 -12.85 -73.11 37.81
C MET A 1 -13.46 -71.77 38.17
N SER A 2 -13.27 -70.64 37.51
CA SER A 2 -12.66 -70.35 36.22
C SER A 2 -12.26 -68.87 36.24
N GLN A 3 -11.01 -68.61 35.86
CA GLN A 3 -10.48 -67.45 35.13
C GLN A 3 -11.03 -66.06 35.48
N ALA A 4 -10.20 -65.29 36.19
CA ALA A 4 -10.17 -63.84 36.08
C ALA A 4 -9.84 -63.47 34.63
N ASN A 5 -10.76 -62.80 33.94
CA ASN A 5 -10.48 -62.15 32.67
C ASN A 5 -9.76 -60.82 32.93
N ASP A 6 -8.50 -60.87 33.37
CA ASP A 6 -7.58 -59.78 33.07
C ASP A 6 -7.38 -59.76 31.55
N HIS A 7 -7.80 -58.69 30.90
CA HIS A 7 -7.41 -58.39 29.52
C HIS A 7 -6.12 -57.56 29.57
N PRO A 8 -4.93 -58.16 29.30
CA PRO A 8 -3.71 -57.39 29.19
C PRO A 8 -3.71 -56.81 27.76
N GLY A 9 -4.06 -55.53 27.59
CA GLY A 9 -3.88 -54.90 26.28
C GLY A 9 -4.71 -53.68 25.91
N GLN A 10 -5.50 -53.06 26.79
CA GLN A 10 -6.29 -51.85 26.41
C GLN A 10 -5.89 -50.54 27.12
N GLY A 11 -4.77 -50.48 27.84
CA GLY A 11 -4.41 -49.24 28.56
C GLY A 11 -2.92 -48.99 28.85
N GLU A 12 -2.01 -49.87 28.42
CA GLU A 12 -0.60 -49.79 28.85
C GLU A 12 0.26 -48.81 28.02
N GLY A 13 -0.21 -48.38 26.84
CA GLY A 13 0.43 -47.32 26.05
C GLY A 13 -0.22 -45.93 26.20
N THR A 14 -1.51 -45.85 26.56
CA THR A 14 -2.31 -44.64 26.31
C THR A 14 -2.09 -43.49 27.30
N ARG A 15 -1.79 -43.78 28.58
CA ARG A 15 -1.63 -42.73 29.61
C ARG A 15 -0.27 -42.04 29.56
N ARG A 16 0.80 -42.80 29.31
CA ARG A 16 2.17 -42.24 29.18
C ARG A 16 2.32 -41.48 27.87
N ASP A 17 1.81 -42.03 26.77
CA ASP A 17 1.80 -41.31 25.49
C ASP A 17 0.96 -40.04 25.56
N PHE A 18 -0.21 -40.08 26.22
CA PHE A 18 -0.98 -38.87 26.51
C PHE A 18 -0.16 -37.81 27.26
N LEU A 19 0.58 -38.20 28.32
CA LEU A 19 1.44 -37.28 29.06
C LEU A 19 2.57 -36.72 28.20
N TYR A 20 3.18 -37.53 27.32
CA TYR A 20 4.19 -37.04 26.38
C TYR A 20 3.61 -36.03 25.39
N PHE A 21 2.45 -36.32 24.79
CA PHE A 21 1.78 -35.39 23.87
C PHE A 21 1.32 -34.12 24.59
N ALA A 22 0.77 -34.23 25.79
CA ALA A 22 0.35 -33.08 26.58
C ALA A 22 1.54 -32.21 26.96
N THR A 23 2.66 -32.81 27.40
CA THR A 23 3.88 -32.08 27.78
C THR A 23 4.53 -31.41 26.57
N ALA A 24 4.68 -32.15 25.45
CA ALA A 24 5.21 -31.60 24.22
C ALA A 24 4.31 -30.48 23.66
N GLY A 25 2.98 -30.68 23.68
CA GLY A 25 2.00 -29.69 23.28
C GLY A 25 2.09 -28.41 24.12
N ALA A 26 2.17 -28.54 25.45
CA ALA A 26 2.37 -27.41 26.34
C ALA A 26 3.69 -26.67 26.06
N GLY A 27 4.78 -27.42 25.79
CA GLY A 27 6.07 -26.86 25.41
C GLY A 27 6.04 -26.06 24.10
N VAL A 28 5.34 -26.57 23.08
CA VAL A 28 5.13 -25.87 21.81
C VAL A 28 4.35 -24.58 22.02
N VAL A 29 3.25 -24.63 22.79
CA VAL A 29 2.43 -23.44 23.10
C VAL A 29 3.26 -22.38 23.85
N ALA A 30 4.00 -22.78 24.88
CA ALA A 30 4.83 -21.86 25.65
C ALA A 30 5.94 -21.22 24.80
N THR A 31 6.59 -22.02 23.94
CA THR A 31 7.62 -21.52 23.03
C THR A 31 7.04 -20.52 22.04
N GLY A 32 5.88 -20.81 21.43
CA GLY A 32 5.19 -19.89 20.53
C GLY A 32 4.80 -18.58 21.22
N ALA A 33 4.25 -18.68 22.44
CA ALA A 33 3.88 -17.52 23.25
C ALA A 33 5.08 -16.64 23.65
N ALA A 34 6.26 -17.24 23.84
CA ALA A 34 7.49 -16.51 24.14
C ALA A 34 8.14 -15.88 22.90
N VAL A 35 8.12 -16.56 21.75
CA VAL A 35 8.73 -16.07 20.50
C VAL A 35 7.87 -14.98 19.84
N TRP A 36 6.54 -15.10 19.87
CA TRP A 36 5.63 -14.12 19.27
C TRP A 36 5.91 -12.66 19.67
N PRO A 37 6.01 -12.27 20.96
CA PRO A 37 6.27 -10.88 21.33
C PRO A 37 7.65 -10.38 20.89
N LEU A 38 8.66 -11.24 20.77
CA LEU A 38 9.99 -10.88 20.27
C LEU A 38 9.96 -10.47 18.80
N VAL A 39 9.07 -11.08 18.02
CA VAL A 39 8.80 -10.69 16.63
C VAL A 39 7.86 -9.47 16.60
N ASN A 40 6.77 -9.52 17.35
CA ASN A 40 5.72 -8.51 17.32
C ASN A 40 6.17 -7.13 17.81
N GLN A 41 7.22 -7.04 18.64
CA GLN A 41 7.80 -5.75 19.05
C GLN A 41 8.45 -4.96 17.90
N MET A 42 8.69 -5.59 16.75
CA MET A 42 9.16 -4.91 15.53
C MET A 42 8.01 -4.35 14.66
N ASN A 43 6.75 -4.67 14.97
CA ASN A 43 5.59 -4.11 14.26
C ASN A 43 5.33 -2.65 14.67
N PRO A 44 4.53 -1.88 13.91
CA PRO A 44 4.23 -0.48 14.21
C PRO A 44 3.71 -0.26 15.64
N SER A 45 4.42 0.59 16.38
CA SER A 45 4.10 0.99 17.75
C SER A 45 2.87 1.90 17.80
N ALA A 46 2.33 2.12 19.02
CA ALA A 46 1.11 2.91 19.22
C ALA A 46 1.25 4.36 18.71
N ASP A 47 2.42 4.99 18.92
CA ASP A 47 2.72 6.34 18.44
C ASP A 47 2.77 6.42 16.91
N THR A 48 3.30 5.38 16.23
CA THR A 48 3.29 5.31 14.77
C THR A 48 1.86 5.24 14.19
N ARG A 49 0.92 4.63 14.92
CA ARG A 49 -0.48 4.46 14.47
C ARG A 49 -1.38 5.67 14.77
N ALA A 50 -0.89 6.67 15.50
CA ALA A 50 -1.71 7.78 15.98
C ALA A 50 -1.97 8.90 14.96
N LEU A 51 -1.27 8.93 13.82
CA LEU A 51 -1.45 9.94 12.78
C LEU A 51 -2.70 9.66 11.93
N SER A 52 -3.64 10.63 11.84
CA SER A 52 -4.91 10.45 11.11
C SER A 52 -5.18 11.44 9.97
N SER A 53 -4.86 12.72 10.13
CA SER A 53 -5.19 13.77 9.15
C SER A 53 -4.33 15.02 9.34
N ILE A 54 -4.18 15.81 8.27
CA ILE A 54 -3.54 17.13 8.27
C ILE A 54 -4.34 18.05 7.36
N GLU A 55 -4.21 19.37 7.56
CA GLU A 55 -4.73 20.39 6.65
C GLU A 55 -3.58 21.04 5.89
N VAL A 56 -3.81 21.39 4.62
CA VAL A 56 -2.82 22.00 3.73
C VAL A 56 -3.43 23.26 3.13
N ASP A 57 -2.82 24.41 3.37
CA ASP A 57 -3.18 25.65 2.67
C ASP A 57 -2.66 25.59 1.24
N VAL A 58 -3.56 25.83 0.28
CA VAL A 58 -3.29 25.81 -1.16
C VAL A 58 -3.47 27.19 -1.82
N SER A 59 -3.71 28.23 -1.03
CA SER A 59 -4.00 29.59 -1.51
C SER A 59 -2.89 30.18 -2.38
N SER A 60 -1.63 29.80 -2.13
CA SER A 60 -0.45 30.27 -2.87
C SER A 60 -0.01 29.33 -4.01
N VAL A 61 -0.77 28.28 -4.32
CA VAL A 61 -0.39 27.32 -5.38
C VAL A 61 -0.91 27.85 -6.72
N GLU A 62 0.03 28.25 -7.58
CA GLU A 62 -0.26 28.74 -8.93
C GLU A 62 -0.40 27.58 -9.93
N PRO A 63 -1.20 27.71 -11.01
CA PRO A 63 -1.26 26.71 -12.06
C PRO A 63 0.12 26.37 -12.63
N GLY A 64 0.38 25.09 -12.86
CA GLY A 64 1.66 24.54 -13.31
C GLY A 64 2.65 24.26 -12.18
N THR A 65 2.36 24.66 -10.93
CA THR A 65 3.25 24.42 -9.78
C THR A 65 2.82 23.21 -8.95
N GLN A 66 3.78 22.64 -8.22
CA GLN A 66 3.57 21.52 -7.31
C GLN A 66 4.02 21.89 -5.89
N LEU A 67 3.13 21.67 -4.92
CA LEU A 67 3.46 21.64 -3.50
C LEU A 67 3.73 20.19 -3.08
N THR A 68 4.81 19.98 -2.34
CA THR A 68 5.13 18.67 -1.75
C THR A 68 5.02 18.75 -0.24
N VAL A 69 4.08 17.99 0.34
CA VAL A 69 3.85 17.94 1.79
C VAL A 69 4.20 16.57 2.34
N LYS A 70 4.58 16.51 3.63
CA LYS A 70 4.87 15.23 4.31
C LYS A 70 3.61 14.74 5.02
N TYR A 71 3.15 13.54 4.69
CA TYR A 71 2.03 12.86 5.35
C TYR A 71 2.39 11.39 5.60
N LEU A 72 2.23 10.92 6.85
CA LEU A 72 2.61 9.56 7.26
C LEU A 72 4.05 9.16 6.86
N GLY A 73 4.98 10.11 6.92
CA GLY A 73 6.38 9.89 6.53
C GLY A 73 6.65 9.86 5.02
N LYS A 74 5.62 9.97 4.19
CA LYS A 74 5.69 9.92 2.72
C LYS A 74 5.39 11.30 2.11
N PRO A 75 5.94 11.62 0.93
CA PRO A 75 5.55 12.82 0.20
C PRO A 75 4.13 12.66 -0.38
N VAL A 76 3.36 13.74 -0.33
CA VAL A 76 2.11 13.92 -1.06
C VAL A 76 2.30 15.11 -1.98
N PHE A 77 2.00 14.91 -3.25
CA PHE A 77 2.03 15.96 -4.26
C PHE A 77 0.65 16.59 -4.36
N VAL A 78 0.61 17.91 -4.29
CA VAL A 78 -0.54 18.75 -4.58
C VAL A 78 -0.15 19.58 -5.79
N ARG A 79 -0.59 19.18 -6.97
CA ARG A 79 -0.33 19.88 -8.23
C ARG A 79 -1.60 20.60 -8.66
N ARG A 80 -1.45 21.90 -8.93
CA ARG A 80 -2.47 22.69 -9.62
C ARG A 80 -2.12 22.69 -11.10
N ARG A 81 -2.87 21.96 -11.91
CA ARG A 81 -2.54 21.67 -13.31
C ARG A 81 -2.88 22.84 -14.23
N THR A 82 -2.14 22.98 -15.32
CA THR A 82 -2.48 23.94 -16.38
C THR A 82 -3.57 23.37 -17.30
N PRO A 83 -4.27 24.21 -18.09
CA PRO A 83 -5.22 23.74 -19.09
C PRO A 83 -4.64 22.70 -20.06
N GLU A 84 -3.38 22.90 -20.49
CA GLU A 84 -2.70 22.00 -21.42
C GLU A 84 -2.43 20.63 -20.80
N GLU A 85 -2.10 20.58 -19.51
CA GLU A 85 -1.90 19.31 -18.80
C GLU A 85 -3.20 18.54 -18.64
N ILE A 86 -4.30 19.24 -18.37
CA ILE A 86 -5.64 18.65 -18.25
C ILE A 86 -6.08 18.10 -19.60
N GLU A 87 -5.90 18.85 -20.68
CA GLU A 87 -6.22 18.42 -22.03
C GLU A 87 -5.37 17.20 -22.44
N GLY A 88 -4.06 17.25 -22.21
CA GLY A 88 -3.15 16.13 -22.50
C GLY A 88 -3.51 14.85 -21.74
N ALA A 89 -3.86 14.97 -20.45
CA ALA A 89 -4.30 13.84 -19.66
C ALA A 89 -5.62 13.24 -20.15
N ARG A 90 -6.59 14.07 -20.52
CA ARG A 90 -7.91 13.66 -21.05
C ARG A 90 -7.83 13.02 -22.43
N ALA A 91 -6.83 13.39 -23.23
CA ALA A 91 -6.62 12.82 -24.56
C ALA A 91 -6.05 11.39 -24.53
N THR A 92 -5.55 10.92 -23.38
CA THR A 92 -5.02 9.55 -23.25
C THR A 92 -6.17 8.54 -23.16
N ALA A 93 -6.21 7.59 -24.09
CA ALA A 93 -7.17 6.49 -24.07
C ALA A 93 -6.87 5.50 -22.94
N LEU A 94 -7.91 4.92 -22.34
CA LEU A 94 -7.76 4.00 -21.21
C LEU A 94 -6.98 2.74 -21.58
N GLU A 95 -7.14 2.27 -22.82
CA GLU A 95 -6.50 1.06 -23.34
C GLU A 95 -4.97 1.21 -23.48
N GLU A 96 -4.46 2.44 -23.53
CA GLU A 96 -3.03 2.73 -23.58
C GLU A 96 -2.36 2.68 -22.20
N LEU A 97 -3.14 2.59 -21.12
CA LEU A 97 -2.64 2.59 -19.77
C LEU A 97 -2.30 1.16 -19.32
N PRO A 98 -1.08 0.92 -18.78
CA PRO A 98 -0.73 -0.32 -18.09
C PRO A 98 -1.65 -0.63 -16.90
N ASP A 99 -2.07 0.41 -16.17
CA ASP A 99 -3.07 0.33 -15.11
C ASP A 99 -4.28 1.20 -15.48
N GLN A 100 -5.43 0.53 -15.60
CA GLN A 100 -6.69 1.14 -16.03
C GLN A 100 -7.58 1.54 -14.86
N MET A 101 -7.15 1.35 -13.61
CA MET A 101 -7.90 1.72 -12.42
C MET A 101 -7.57 3.13 -11.96
N SER A 102 -8.55 3.80 -11.37
CA SER A 102 -8.37 5.17 -10.86
C SER A 102 -7.38 5.27 -9.71
N GLU A 103 -7.11 4.19 -8.97
CA GLU A 103 -6.38 4.18 -7.70
C GLU A 103 -6.80 5.33 -6.76
N ASN A 104 -8.09 5.70 -6.80
CA ASN A 104 -8.63 6.83 -6.06
C ASN A 104 -9.53 6.37 -4.91
N PRO A 105 -9.09 6.48 -3.64
CA PRO A 105 -9.91 6.09 -2.50
C PRO A 105 -11.17 6.95 -2.31
N ASN A 106 -11.23 8.15 -2.92
CA ASN A 106 -12.42 9.00 -2.91
C ASN A 106 -13.45 8.61 -3.99
N LYS A 107 -13.04 7.82 -4.99
CA LYS A 107 -13.87 7.35 -6.12
C LYS A 107 -13.61 5.85 -6.38
N PRO A 108 -13.88 4.98 -5.40
CA PRO A 108 -13.47 3.58 -5.47
C PRO A 108 -14.11 2.84 -6.65
N GLY A 109 -13.33 1.97 -7.31
CA GLY A 109 -13.80 1.13 -8.41
C GLY A 109 -14.02 1.85 -9.75
N THR A 110 -13.61 3.11 -9.86
CA THR A 110 -13.63 3.85 -11.13
C THR A 110 -12.36 3.62 -11.95
N ASP A 111 -12.43 3.85 -13.25
CA ASP A 111 -11.31 3.74 -14.19
C ASP A 111 -10.29 4.89 -14.07
N ALA A 112 -9.16 4.76 -14.75
CA ALA A 112 -8.07 5.73 -14.78
C ALA A 112 -8.35 6.95 -15.69
N ALA A 113 -9.61 7.27 -16.01
CA ALA A 113 -9.93 8.48 -16.75
C ALA A 113 -9.48 9.71 -15.94
N ASP A 114 -9.04 10.77 -16.61
CA ASP A 114 -8.52 11.98 -15.97
C ASP A 114 -9.48 12.59 -14.92
N THR A 115 -10.79 12.55 -15.22
CA THR A 115 -11.85 13.02 -14.32
C THR A 115 -11.96 12.22 -13.03
N ASN A 116 -11.54 10.94 -13.04
CA ASN A 116 -11.51 10.08 -11.86
C ASN A 116 -10.21 10.24 -11.05
N ARG A 117 -9.21 10.95 -11.57
CA ARG A 117 -7.90 11.15 -10.92
C ARG A 117 -7.79 12.46 -10.14
N THR A 118 -8.72 13.39 -10.32
CA THR A 118 -8.69 14.73 -9.76
C THR A 118 -9.78 14.97 -8.72
N LEU A 119 -9.55 15.97 -7.86
CA LEU A 119 -10.46 16.32 -6.76
C LEU A 119 -11.68 17.10 -7.24
N ASP A 120 -11.50 17.97 -8.23
CA ASP A 120 -12.51 18.89 -8.76
C ASP A 120 -12.95 18.51 -10.18
N GLU A 121 -14.11 19.02 -10.60
CA GLU A 121 -14.67 18.74 -11.94
C GLU A 121 -13.87 19.38 -13.08
N SER A 122 -13.25 20.54 -12.85
CA SER A 122 -12.34 21.16 -13.83
C SER A 122 -11.08 20.34 -14.07
N GLY A 123 -10.70 19.47 -13.13
CA GLY A 123 -9.48 18.68 -13.17
C GLY A 123 -8.23 19.49 -12.80
N GLU A 124 -8.38 20.63 -12.15
CA GLU A 124 -7.26 21.51 -11.83
C GLU A 124 -6.41 20.95 -10.67
N TRP A 125 -7.03 20.28 -9.70
CA TRP A 125 -6.38 19.79 -8.49
C TRP A 125 -6.11 18.29 -8.57
N LEU A 126 -4.84 17.97 -8.84
CA LEU A 126 -4.31 16.61 -8.75
C LEU A 126 -3.60 16.44 -7.40
N VAL A 127 -4.14 15.55 -6.57
CA VAL A 127 -3.56 15.20 -5.27
C VAL A 127 -3.27 13.72 -5.23
N MET A 128 -2.02 13.36 -4.98
CA MET A 128 -1.59 11.96 -4.98
C MET A 128 -0.41 11.73 -4.04
N ILE A 129 -0.25 10.49 -3.58
CA ILE A 129 0.95 10.08 -2.86
C ILE A 129 2.13 10.11 -3.85
N GLY A 130 3.15 10.91 -3.56
CA GLY A 130 4.35 11.07 -4.40
C GLY A 130 5.34 9.91 -4.26
N VAL A 131 4.84 8.67 -4.21
CA VAL A 131 5.61 7.46 -3.96
C VAL A 131 5.42 6.52 -5.14
N CYS A 132 6.50 6.26 -5.86
CA CYS A 132 6.53 5.36 -7.01
C CYS A 132 6.04 3.96 -6.61
N THR A 133 5.10 3.41 -7.38
CA THR A 133 4.44 2.12 -7.10
C THR A 133 5.36 0.92 -7.27
N HIS A 134 6.50 1.07 -7.96
CA HIS A 134 7.52 0.04 -8.05
C HIS A 134 8.11 -0.31 -6.67
N LEU A 135 8.95 0.59 -6.11
CA LEU A 135 9.73 0.35 -4.89
C LEU A 135 9.85 1.59 -3.99
N GLY A 136 8.96 2.57 -4.14
CA GLY A 136 8.79 3.62 -3.14
C GLY A 136 9.66 4.87 -3.25
N CYS A 137 10.47 5.01 -4.31
CA CYS A 137 11.18 6.27 -4.59
C CYS A 137 10.21 7.43 -4.87
N VAL A 138 10.71 8.67 -4.77
CA VAL A 138 9.93 9.88 -5.04
C VAL A 138 10.12 10.30 -6.51
N PRO A 139 9.09 10.26 -7.37
CA PRO A 139 9.20 10.73 -8.75
C PRO A 139 9.46 12.24 -8.82
N ILE A 140 10.30 12.65 -9.77
CA ILE A 140 10.60 14.06 -10.09
C ILE A 140 9.47 14.58 -10.99
N GLY A 141 8.89 15.74 -10.67
CA GLY A 141 7.77 16.35 -11.42
C GLY A 141 8.20 17.37 -12.48
N ASP A 142 7.36 18.41 -12.66
CA ASP A 142 7.57 19.54 -13.58
C ASP A 142 7.76 19.12 -15.05
N GLY A 143 6.88 18.26 -15.54
CA GLY A 143 6.89 17.83 -16.93
C GLY A 143 7.99 16.82 -17.25
N ALA A 144 8.58 16.19 -16.24
CA ALA A 144 9.64 15.22 -16.43
C ALA A 144 9.16 13.90 -17.06
N GLY A 145 10.09 13.19 -17.68
CA GLY A 145 9.82 11.92 -18.34
C GLY A 145 9.21 12.08 -19.73
N GLU A 146 8.86 10.96 -20.36
CA GLU A 146 8.39 10.92 -21.75
C GLU A 146 6.93 11.39 -21.91
N PHE A 147 6.17 11.49 -20.81
CA PHE A 147 4.72 11.73 -20.82
C PHE A 147 4.32 13.03 -20.11
N GLY A 148 5.27 13.95 -19.93
CA GLY A 148 5.00 15.30 -19.41
C GLY A 148 4.46 15.35 -17.98
N GLY A 149 4.74 14.32 -17.17
CA GLY A 149 4.29 14.23 -15.78
C GLY A 149 5.48 14.09 -14.84
N TRP A 150 5.73 12.83 -14.42
CA TRP A 150 6.78 12.51 -13.47
C TRP A 150 7.72 11.42 -13.98
N PHE A 151 8.97 11.51 -13.55
CA PHE A 151 10.00 10.50 -13.80
C PHE A 151 10.58 9.96 -12.50
N CYS A 152 10.60 8.63 -12.35
CA CYS A 152 11.24 7.97 -11.22
C CYS A 152 12.69 7.56 -11.59
N PRO A 153 13.71 8.23 -11.04
CA PRO A 153 15.11 8.00 -11.42
C PRO A 153 15.68 6.66 -10.93
N CYS A 154 14.99 5.97 -10.02
CA CYS A 154 15.51 4.72 -9.44
C CYS A 154 15.56 3.58 -10.46
N HIS A 155 14.49 3.41 -11.26
CA HIS A 155 14.37 2.30 -12.21
C HIS A 155 13.70 2.71 -13.54
N GLY A 156 13.53 4.02 -13.78
CA GLY A 156 13.06 4.53 -15.06
C GLY A 156 11.55 4.43 -15.29
N SER A 157 10.73 4.55 -14.24
CA SER A 157 9.27 4.64 -14.41
C SER A 157 8.86 6.04 -14.85
N HIS A 158 7.93 6.13 -15.81
CA HIS A 158 7.39 7.39 -16.30
C HIS A 158 5.88 7.45 -16.07
N TYR A 159 5.42 8.60 -15.57
CA TYR A 159 4.03 8.88 -15.29
C TYR A 159 3.56 10.08 -16.10
N ASP A 160 2.30 10.08 -16.53
CA ASP A 160 1.70 11.20 -17.27
C ASP A 160 1.19 12.32 -16.35
N GLN A 161 0.53 13.33 -16.94
CA GLN A 161 0.00 14.53 -16.27
C GLN A 161 -1.15 14.25 -15.29
N ALA A 162 -1.67 13.02 -15.22
CA ALA A 162 -2.64 12.56 -14.21
C ALA A 162 -2.01 11.58 -13.20
N GLY A 163 -0.68 11.46 -13.21
CA GLY A 163 0.08 10.57 -12.33
C GLY A 163 -0.14 9.08 -12.64
N ARG A 164 -0.56 8.74 -13.86
CA ARG A 164 -0.78 7.34 -14.28
C ARG A 164 0.51 6.78 -14.83
N ILE A 165 0.85 5.54 -14.47
CA ILE A 165 2.02 4.85 -15.02
C ILE A 165 1.86 4.70 -16.54
N ARG A 166 2.92 4.97 -17.30
CA ARG A 166 2.95 4.82 -18.76
C ARG A 166 4.05 3.91 -19.26
N LYS A 167 5.16 3.83 -18.52
CA LYS A 167 6.35 3.06 -18.89
C LYS A 167 7.19 2.72 -17.67
N GLY A 168 7.87 1.59 -17.70
CA GLY A 168 8.81 1.15 -16.67
C GLY A 168 8.24 0.06 -15.76
N PRO A 169 8.96 -0.31 -14.69
CA PRO A 169 8.61 -1.45 -13.84
C PRO A 169 7.61 -1.15 -12.71
N ALA A 170 6.99 0.04 -12.73
CA ALA A 170 6.06 0.47 -11.69
C ALA A 170 4.63 0.01 -11.95
#